data_AF-G2DE70-F1
#
_entry.id   AF-G2DE70-F1
#
_cell.length_a   1.000
_cell.length_b   1.000
_cell.length_c   1.000
_cell.angle_alpha   90.00
_cell.angle_beta   90.00
_cell.angle_gamma   90.00
#
_symmetry.space_group_name_H-M   'P 1'
#
loop_
_entity.id
_entity.type
_entity.pdbx_description
1 polymer ?
#
loop_
_entity_poly.entity_id
_entity_poly.type
_entity_poly.pdbx_seq_one_letter_code
_entity_poly.pdbx_strand_id
1 'polypeptide(L)'
;MAQGDSFLIRPSRGAADSMQLLIDDVRGFAAAGRLQSAVAIDASGNPVNSGTAVISQPSISSGSGLPLAANMVFSFSDDADGAGNSGFVISNGPAPPNNYILYDPATESAGKSFPSSANPSQFDSFGGLSFRISGTPTVGDQLIVRNNTNAATGDNRNALALAAMQSQDRMLNLSASYSEVYSQLVAGVGASTRQAEASLAAQEGLLERNRASQEEVSGVNLDEEAAKLVQFQQAYQASAEMIKVANSLFDTLLSAVR
;
A
#
# COMPACT_ATOMS: atom_id res chain seq x y z
N MET A 1 -1.99 28.11 -28.56
CA MET A 1 -3.03 27.09 -28.75
C MET A 1 -3.90 27.58 -29.88
N ALA A 2 -3.77 26.96 -31.04
CA ALA A 2 -4.62 27.25 -32.19
C ALA A 2 -5.95 26.49 -32.04
N GLN A 3 -6.99 26.97 -32.70
CA GLN A 3 -8.27 26.27 -32.78
C GLN A 3 -8.05 24.90 -33.46
N GLY A 4 -8.19 23.81 -32.71
CA GLY A 4 -7.95 22.44 -33.19
C GLY A 4 -6.87 21.64 -32.45
N ASP A 5 -6.09 22.26 -31.54
CA ASP A 5 -5.09 21.54 -30.75
C ASP A 5 -5.76 20.64 -29.69
N SER A 6 -5.54 19.32 -29.76
CA SER A 6 -5.93 18.36 -28.72
C SER A 6 -4.71 17.89 -27.93
N PHE A 7 -4.73 18.03 -26.61
CA PHE A 7 -3.69 17.51 -25.73
C PHE A 7 -4.16 16.25 -25.02
N LEU A 8 -3.53 15.11 -25.32
CA LEU A 8 -3.77 13.87 -24.60
C LEU A 8 -3.04 13.90 -23.24
N ILE A 9 -3.73 14.34 -22.20
CA ILE A 9 -3.21 14.27 -20.83
C ILE A 9 -3.31 12.82 -20.37
N ARG A 10 -2.17 12.14 -20.22
CA ARG A 10 -2.06 10.81 -19.63
C ARG A 10 -1.32 10.89 -18.29
N PRO A 11 -2.02 11.28 -17.21
CA PRO A 11 -1.38 11.56 -15.92
C PRO A 11 -0.72 10.33 -15.28
N SER A 12 -1.04 9.12 -15.74
CA SER A 12 -0.48 7.85 -15.24
C SER A 12 0.51 7.16 -16.17
N ARG A 13 0.77 7.69 -17.39
CA ARG A 13 1.74 7.08 -18.33
C ARG A 13 3.15 7.28 -17.77
N GLY A 14 3.72 6.23 -17.16
CA GLY A 14 5.05 6.25 -16.54
C GLY A 14 5.05 6.36 -15.01
N ALA A 15 3.89 6.46 -14.35
CA ALA A 15 3.81 6.54 -12.90
C ALA A 15 4.46 5.31 -12.21
N ALA A 16 4.36 4.14 -12.84
CA ALA A 16 5.00 2.91 -12.35
C ALA A 16 6.53 2.88 -12.57
N ASP A 17 7.03 3.54 -13.63
CA ASP A 17 8.47 3.61 -13.94
C ASP A 17 9.22 4.52 -12.96
N SER A 18 8.53 5.52 -12.41
CA SER A 18 9.05 6.40 -11.35
C SER A 18 8.99 5.80 -9.94
N MET A 19 8.40 4.62 -9.73
CA MET A 19 8.38 3.99 -8.41
C MET A 19 9.74 3.36 -8.10
N GLN A 20 10.50 3.96 -7.19
CA GLN A 20 11.77 3.45 -6.72
C GLN A 20 11.69 3.03 -5.25
N LEU A 21 12.42 1.97 -4.88
CA LEU A 21 12.56 1.54 -3.50
C LEU A 21 13.58 2.44 -2.79
N LEU A 22 13.13 3.21 -1.80
CA LEU A 22 14.00 4.12 -1.03
C LEU A 22 14.85 3.41 0.04
N ILE A 23 14.47 2.19 0.43
CA ILE A 23 15.17 1.39 1.45
C ILE A 23 15.77 0.16 0.76
N ASP A 24 17.08 0.14 0.59
CA ASP A 24 17.85 -0.95 -0.02
C ASP A 24 18.50 -1.88 1.03
N ASP A 25 18.77 -1.38 2.25
CA ASP A 25 19.25 -2.18 3.39
C ASP A 25 18.10 -2.58 4.33
N VAL A 26 17.88 -3.89 4.47
CA VAL A 26 16.89 -4.47 5.38
C VAL A 26 17.14 -4.08 6.84
N ARG A 27 18.39 -3.79 7.22
CA ARG A 27 18.76 -3.30 8.57
C ARG A 27 18.34 -1.85 8.81
N GLY A 28 18.05 -1.09 7.74
CA GLY A 28 17.44 0.23 7.82
C GLY A 28 15.96 0.21 8.23
N PHE A 29 15.33 -0.98 8.24
CA PHE A 29 13.96 -1.12 8.68
C PHE A 29 13.87 -1.05 10.21
N ALA A 30 13.18 -0.03 10.73
CA ALA A 30 12.98 0.17 12.16
C ALA A 30 11.92 -0.80 12.75
N ALA A 31 12.18 -2.12 12.64
CA ALA A 31 11.32 -3.19 13.16
C ALA A 31 11.26 -3.20 14.70
N ALA A 32 12.33 -2.78 15.35
CA ALA A 32 12.47 -2.79 16.79
C ALA A 32 11.89 -1.54 17.44
N GLY A 33 11.36 -1.68 18.66
CA GLY A 33 10.92 -0.52 19.45
C GLY A 33 12.10 0.38 19.82
N ARG A 34 11.90 1.69 19.92
CA ARG A 34 12.98 2.67 20.23
C ARG A 34 13.59 2.47 21.62
N LEU A 35 12.78 2.02 22.57
CA LEU A 35 13.19 1.74 23.94
C LEU A 35 12.97 0.25 24.27
N GLN A 36 13.81 -0.27 25.15
CA GLN A 36 13.70 -1.62 25.68
C GLN A 36 13.71 -1.56 27.21
N SER A 37 12.86 -2.37 27.83
CA SER A 37 12.91 -2.61 29.27
C SER A 37 13.56 -3.96 29.59
N ALA A 38 14.20 -4.05 30.73
CA ALA A 38 14.79 -5.27 31.27
C ALA A 38 14.96 -5.17 32.79
N VAL A 39 15.34 -6.27 33.41
CA VAL A 39 15.88 -6.27 34.77
C VAL A 39 17.27 -5.61 34.75
N ALA A 40 17.59 -4.80 35.77
CA ALA A 40 18.92 -4.24 35.90
C ALA A 40 19.93 -5.34 36.20
N ILE A 41 21.19 -5.13 35.81
CA ILE A 41 22.29 -6.03 36.18
C ILE A 41 23.32 -5.28 37.00
N ASP A 42 23.92 -5.94 37.98
CA ASP A 42 25.03 -5.41 38.74
C ASP A 42 26.33 -5.38 37.90
N ALA A 43 27.41 -4.84 38.47
CA ALA A 43 28.71 -4.78 37.81
C ALA A 43 29.31 -6.17 37.49
N SER A 44 28.81 -7.22 38.13
CA SER A 44 29.22 -8.62 37.95
C SER A 44 28.33 -9.36 36.94
N GLY A 45 27.30 -8.69 36.39
CA GLY A 45 26.36 -9.26 35.42
C GLY A 45 25.19 -10.04 36.03
N ASN A 46 24.99 -10.00 37.35
CA ASN A 46 23.85 -10.66 38.00
C ASN A 46 22.60 -9.76 37.95
N PRO A 47 21.40 -10.33 37.75
CA PRO A 47 20.16 -9.55 37.79
C PRO A 47 19.92 -8.99 39.20
N VAL A 48 19.65 -7.70 39.28
CA VAL A 48 19.25 -7.00 40.51
C VAL A 48 17.73 -7.11 40.67
N ASN A 49 17.25 -8.34 40.83
CA ASN A 49 15.84 -8.66 41.04
C ASN A 49 15.75 -9.95 41.85
N SER A 50 15.66 -9.80 43.16
CA SER A 50 15.48 -10.92 44.09
C SER A 50 13.99 -11.31 44.21
N GLY A 51 13.08 -10.41 43.84
CA GLY A 51 11.65 -10.68 43.74
C GLY A 51 11.23 -11.30 42.39
N THR A 52 9.94 -11.19 42.09
CA THR A 52 9.34 -11.67 40.83
C THR A 52 8.91 -10.54 39.90
N ALA A 53 9.43 -9.33 40.12
CA ALA A 53 9.00 -8.15 39.39
C ALA A 53 9.39 -8.24 37.91
N VAL A 54 8.45 -7.92 37.02
CA VAL A 54 8.64 -7.88 35.58
C VAL A 54 8.08 -6.57 35.05
N ILE A 55 8.85 -5.92 34.18
CA ILE A 55 8.41 -4.76 33.40
C ILE A 55 8.11 -5.19 31.97
N SER A 56 6.95 -4.82 31.45
CA SER A 56 6.62 -5.05 30.05
C SER A 56 7.52 -4.20 29.16
N GLN A 57 7.69 -4.62 27.91
CA GLN A 57 8.36 -3.78 26.92
C GLN A 57 7.61 -2.46 26.76
N PRO A 58 8.31 -1.30 26.75
CA PRO A 58 7.66 -0.01 26.73
C PRO A 58 7.08 0.31 25.35
N SER A 59 5.99 1.06 25.33
CA SER A 59 5.48 1.73 24.14
C SER A 59 5.63 3.24 24.28
N ILE A 60 5.80 3.92 23.15
CA ILE A 60 6.04 5.37 23.08
C ILE A 60 4.96 6.00 22.21
N SER A 61 4.47 7.17 22.63
CA SER A 61 3.48 7.94 21.87
C SER A 61 4.10 9.15 21.15
N SER A 62 5.31 9.56 21.53
CA SER A 62 6.03 10.67 20.91
C SER A 62 7.54 10.43 20.80
N GLY A 63 8.21 11.24 19.98
CA GLY A 63 9.68 11.28 19.90
C GLY A 63 10.33 12.26 20.88
N SER A 64 9.54 12.97 21.69
CA SER A 64 10.06 14.01 22.59
C SER A 64 11.00 13.42 23.64
N GLY A 65 12.18 14.02 23.83
CA GLY A 65 13.17 13.55 24.81
C GLY A 65 13.79 12.19 24.48
N LEU A 66 13.65 11.70 23.23
CA LEU A 66 14.36 10.53 22.73
C LEU A 66 15.50 10.96 21.79
N PRO A 67 16.66 10.27 21.81
CA PRO A 67 17.02 9.17 22.70
C PRO A 67 17.19 9.63 24.16
N LEU A 68 16.99 8.71 25.10
CA LEU A 68 17.21 8.98 26.53
C LEU A 68 18.66 9.37 26.77
N ALA A 69 18.90 10.42 27.56
CA ALA A 69 20.25 10.87 27.90
C ALA A 69 21.02 9.85 28.77
N ALA A 70 20.30 9.11 29.61
CA ALA A 70 20.81 8.03 30.43
C ALA A 70 19.74 6.94 30.61
N ASN A 71 20.15 5.76 31.05
CA ASN A 71 19.21 4.68 31.35
C ASN A 71 18.32 5.08 32.53
N MET A 72 17.01 4.96 32.36
CA MET A 72 16.04 5.14 33.44
C MET A 72 16.06 3.90 34.32
N VAL A 73 16.27 4.09 35.63
CA VAL A 73 16.34 2.99 36.60
C VAL A 73 15.20 3.15 37.59
N PHE A 74 14.40 2.11 37.72
CA PHE A 74 13.29 1.99 38.65
C PHE A 74 13.75 1.12 39.81
N SER A 75 13.96 1.69 40.98
CA SER A 75 14.40 0.98 42.18
C SER A 75 13.24 0.84 43.16
N PHE A 76 12.85 -0.39 43.50
CA PHE A 76 11.76 -0.64 44.42
C PHE A 76 12.13 -0.25 45.86
N SER A 77 11.22 0.45 46.52
CA SER A 77 11.32 0.90 47.90
C SER A 77 9.94 0.83 48.56
N ASP A 78 9.90 0.49 49.84
CA ASP A 78 8.66 0.52 50.63
C ASP A 78 8.19 1.95 50.93
N ASP A 79 9.06 2.96 50.72
CA ASP A 79 8.82 4.37 51.03
C ASP A 79 9.09 5.28 49.82
N ALA A 80 8.62 4.89 48.63
CA ALA A 80 8.89 5.61 47.38
C ALA A 80 8.31 7.04 47.33
N ASP A 81 7.23 7.29 48.06
CA ASP A 81 6.59 8.61 48.24
C ASP A 81 6.42 8.96 49.73
N GLY A 82 7.46 8.69 50.52
CA GLY A 82 7.41 8.81 51.97
C GLY A 82 6.90 7.55 52.68
N ALA A 83 6.84 7.64 54.01
CA ALA A 83 6.65 6.49 54.88
C ALA A 83 5.36 5.71 54.59
N GLY A 84 5.50 4.42 54.25
CA GLY A 84 4.41 3.48 54.01
C GLY A 84 3.84 3.47 52.58
N ASN A 85 4.41 4.24 51.65
CA ASN A 85 3.98 4.29 50.27
C ASN A 85 4.95 3.50 49.36
N SER A 86 4.70 2.20 49.21
CA SER A 86 5.52 1.33 48.36
C SER A 86 5.47 1.73 46.88
N GLY A 87 6.61 1.60 46.20
CA GLY A 87 6.72 1.92 44.78
C GLY A 87 8.13 1.84 44.24
N PHE A 88 8.31 2.35 43.02
CA PHE A 88 9.63 2.48 42.41
C PHE A 88 10.05 3.94 42.37
N VAL A 89 11.21 4.23 42.95
CA VAL A 89 11.91 5.51 42.75
C VAL A 89 12.63 5.46 41.42
N ILE A 90 12.47 6.52 40.63
CA ILE A 90 12.97 6.61 39.25
C ILE A 90 14.21 7.51 39.24
N SER A 91 15.35 6.93 38.88
CA SER A 91 16.57 7.67 38.57
C SER A 91 16.68 7.96 37.08
N ASN A 92 17.23 9.11 36.72
CA ASN A 92 17.35 9.61 35.34
C ASN A 92 16.01 9.72 34.59
N GLY A 93 14.91 9.86 35.33
CA GLY A 93 13.55 10.01 34.81
C GLY A 93 12.95 11.39 35.11
N PRO A 94 11.61 11.47 35.26
CA PRO A 94 10.94 12.73 35.60
C PRO A 94 11.53 13.36 36.86
N ALA A 95 11.65 14.68 36.87
CA ALA A 95 12.19 15.41 38.01
C ALA A 95 11.24 15.36 39.22
N PRO A 96 11.75 15.50 40.45
CA PRO A 96 10.92 15.65 41.64
C PRO A 96 9.90 16.80 41.46
N PRO A 97 8.65 16.64 41.91
CA PRO A 97 8.15 15.57 42.77
C PRO A 97 7.72 14.29 42.03
N ASN A 98 7.80 14.21 40.70
CA ASN A 98 7.25 13.08 39.93
C ASN A 98 8.26 11.94 39.67
N ASN A 99 9.35 11.87 40.45
CA ASN A 99 10.45 10.91 40.26
C ASN A 99 10.17 9.54 40.88
N TYR A 100 8.91 9.15 41.05
CA TYR A 100 8.51 7.85 41.58
C TYR A 100 7.21 7.37 40.92
N ILE A 101 6.95 6.08 41.02
CA ILE A 101 5.66 5.47 40.70
C ILE A 101 5.21 4.61 41.86
N LEU A 102 3.96 4.78 42.29
CA LEU A 102 3.39 3.96 43.36
C LEU A 102 3.02 2.58 42.84
N TYR A 103 3.45 1.55 43.55
CA TYR A 103 3.19 0.16 43.23
C TYR A 103 3.10 -0.65 44.52
N ASP A 104 1.92 -1.17 44.83
CA ASP A 104 1.70 -2.06 45.98
C ASP A 104 1.74 -3.54 45.53
N PRO A 105 2.79 -4.30 45.89
CA PRO A 105 2.90 -5.71 45.52
C PRO A 105 1.75 -6.59 46.01
N ALA A 106 1.09 -6.23 47.12
CA ALA A 106 0.02 -7.03 47.70
C ALA A 106 -1.26 -6.98 46.86
N THR A 107 -1.56 -5.82 46.28
CA THR A 107 -2.80 -5.58 45.53
C THR A 107 -2.60 -5.50 44.01
N GLU A 108 -1.39 -5.18 43.54
CA GLU A 108 -1.10 -4.83 42.15
C GLU A 108 -0.16 -5.83 41.44
N SER A 109 0.14 -6.97 42.08
CA SER A 109 0.97 -8.05 41.52
C SER A 109 0.47 -8.62 40.20
N ALA A 110 -0.85 -8.60 39.95
CA ALA A 110 -1.45 -8.98 38.67
C ALA A 110 -1.06 -8.05 37.51
N GLY A 111 -0.56 -6.86 37.84
CA GLY A 111 0.12 -5.95 36.94
C GLY A 111 -0.59 -4.61 36.75
N LYS A 112 0.12 -3.51 36.95
CA LYS A 112 -0.35 -2.13 36.87
C LYS A 112 0.29 -1.37 35.72
N SER A 113 -0.51 -0.58 35.00
CA SER A 113 -0.05 0.23 33.87
C SER A 113 0.36 1.63 34.31
N PHE A 114 1.41 2.15 33.66
CA PHE A 114 1.93 3.50 33.83
C PHE A 114 2.03 4.19 32.45
N PRO A 115 1.86 5.51 32.36
CA PRO A 115 1.53 6.45 33.45
C PRO A 115 0.16 6.14 34.07
N SER A 116 0.02 6.42 35.36
CA SER A 116 -1.25 6.18 36.07
C SER A 116 -2.26 7.25 35.68
N SER A 117 -3.56 6.98 35.89
CA SER A 117 -4.61 8.00 35.69
C SER A 117 -4.44 9.22 36.60
N ALA A 118 -3.73 9.08 37.72
CA ALA A 118 -3.43 10.17 38.64
C ALA A 118 -2.35 11.11 38.11
N ASN A 119 -1.45 10.63 37.25
CA ASN A 119 -0.40 11.44 36.64
C ASN A 119 -0.13 11.02 35.18
N PRO A 120 -1.08 11.30 34.26
CA PRO A 120 -1.02 10.81 32.89
C PRO A 120 0.16 11.38 32.09
N SER A 121 0.64 12.57 32.45
CA SER A 121 1.73 13.27 31.74
C SER A 121 3.11 13.02 32.32
N GLN A 122 3.25 12.13 33.30
CA GLN A 122 4.50 11.87 34.01
C GLN A 122 5.68 11.59 33.06
N PHE A 123 5.44 10.90 31.95
CA PHE A 123 6.48 10.49 31.00
C PHE A 123 6.43 11.19 29.64
N ASP A 124 5.67 12.28 29.50
CA ASP A 124 5.53 13.00 28.21
C ASP A 124 6.87 13.52 27.67
N SER A 125 7.76 13.94 28.58
CA SER A 125 9.13 14.38 28.24
C SER A 125 10.09 13.23 27.92
N PHE A 126 9.64 11.96 28.01
CA PHE A 126 10.43 10.75 27.77
C PHE A 126 9.78 9.87 26.71
N GLY A 127 9.24 10.50 25.67
CA GLY A 127 8.56 9.84 24.55
C GLY A 127 7.10 9.46 24.83
N GLY A 128 6.48 10.01 25.87
CA GLY A 128 5.16 9.59 26.33
C GLY A 128 5.13 8.10 26.67
N LEU A 129 6.13 7.68 27.45
CA LEU A 129 6.40 6.28 27.78
C LEU A 129 5.20 5.64 28.47
N SER A 130 4.77 4.47 28.00
CA SER A 130 3.81 3.63 28.72
C SER A 130 4.29 2.18 28.83
N PHE A 131 4.05 1.57 29.98
CA PHE A 131 4.51 0.24 30.34
C PHE A 131 3.66 -0.36 31.45
N ARG A 132 3.78 -1.65 31.70
CA ARG A 132 3.11 -2.37 32.78
C ARG A 132 4.15 -3.04 33.68
N ILE A 133 3.99 -2.92 34.99
CA ILE A 133 4.80 -3.66 35.96
C ILE A 133 3.90 -4.69 36.64
N SER A 134 4.39 -5.92 36.78
CA SER A 134 3.71 -7.04 37.46
C SER A 134 4.68 -7.80 38.36
N GLY A 135 4.14 -8.66 39.23
CA GLY A 135 4.91 -9.48 40.15
C GLY A 135 5.10 -8.83 41.52
N THR A 136 5.91 -9.45 42.35
CA THR A 136 6.16 -9.01 43.73
C THR A 136 7.63 -8.62 43.87
N PRO A 137 7.99 -7.34 43.70
CA PRO A 137 9.35 -6.86 43.96
C PRO A 137 9.70 -6.95 45.44
N THR A 138 11.00 -7.05 45.71
CA THR A 138 11.62 -6.89 47.02
C THR A 138 12.43 -5.59 47.06
N VAL A 139 12.62 -5.02 48.26
CA VAL A 139 13.34 -3.74 48.42
C VAL A 139 14.73 -3.83 47.81
N GLY A 140 15.06 -2.86 46.94
CA GLY A 140 16.32 -2.83 46.21
C GLY A 140 16.27 -3.48 44.83
N ASP A 141 15.17 -4.11 44.43
CA ASP A 141 15.00 -4.61 43.07
C ASP A 141 15.03 -3.45 42.06
N GLN A 142 15.71 -3.67 40.94
CA GLN A 142 15.92 -2.66 39.92
C GLN A 142 15.44 -3.14 38.55
N LEU A 143 14.58 -2.34 37.94
CA LEU A 143 14.14 -2.49 36.55
C LEU A 143 14.70 -1.31 35.75
N ILE A 144 15.05 -1.52 34.50
CA ILE A 144 15.66 -0.49 33.66
C ILE A 144 14.88 -0.32 32.36
N VAL A 145 14.79 0.93 31.91
CA VAL A 145 14.39 1.30 30.55
C VAL A 145 15.55 2.03 29.90
N ARG A 146 15.93 1.57 28.71
CA ARG A 146 17.10 2.07 27.99
C ARG A 146 16.84 2.20 26.50
N ASN A 147 17.67 3.00 25.84
CA ASN A 147 17.67 3.11 24.39
C ASN A 147 17.97 1.74 23.75
N ASN A 148 17.19 1.37 22.74
CA ASN A 148 17.41 0.15 21.98
C ASN A 148 18.45 0.40 20.87
N THR A 149 19.71 0.62 21.27
CA THR A 149 20.80 0.97 20.34
C THR A 149 21.31 -0.21 19.53
N ASN A 150 21.09 -1.44 20.01
CA ASN A 150 21.63 -2.65 19.40
C ASN A 150 20.56 -3.48 18.69
N ALA A 151 19.39 -2.87 18.38
CA ALA A 151 18.25 -3.50 17.75
C ALA A 151 18.07 -4.94 18.27
N ALA A 152 17.92 -5.08 19.60
CA ALA A 152 18.06 -6.34 20.33
C ALA A 152 17.68 -7.53 19.45
N THR A 153 18.66 -8.30 18.96
CA THR A 153 18.50 -9.26 17.88
C THR A 153 17.20 -10.06 18.05
N GLY A 154 16.20 -9.80 17.19
CA GLY A 154 14.87 -10.41 17.26
C GLY A 154 13.72 -9.53 17.74
N ASP A 155 13.94 -8.25 18.08
CA ASP A 155 12.86 -7.31 18.39
C ASP A 155 12.14 -6.85 17.12
N ASN A 156 10.96 -7.44 16.89
CA ASN A 156 10.10 -7.15 15.74
C ASN A 156 8.81 -6.41 16.13
N ARG A 157 8.77 -5.73 17.27
CA ARG A 157 7.53 -5.13 17.82
C ARG A 157 6.85 -4.14 16.87
N ASN A 158 7.60 -3.24 16.24
CA ASN A 158 7.01 -2.28 15.29
C ASN A 158 6.54 -2.98 14.01
N ALA A 159 7.30 -3.98 13.54
CA ALA A 159 6.89 -4.76 12.37
C ALA A 159 5.61 -5.57 12.64
N LEU A 160 5.48 -6.14 13.83
CA LEU A 160 4.27 -6.82 14.28
C LEU A 160 3.10 -5.85 14.45
N ALA A 161 3.35 -4.65 14.99
CA ALA A 161 2.34 -3.60 15.09
C ALA A 161 1.86 -3.16 13.70
N LEU A 162 2.76 -3.02 12.73
CA LEU A 162 2.43 -2.70 11.34
C LEU A 162 1.62 -3.83 10.69
N ALA A 163 2.01 -5.09 10.89
CA ALA A 163 1.25 -6.24 10.40
C ALA A 163 -0.16 -6.29 11.01
N ALA A 164 -0.28 -6.00 12.30
CA ALA A 164 -1.56 -5.94 13.00
C ALA A 164 -2.46 -4.80 12.51
N MET A 165 -1.91 -3.72 11.93
CA MET A 165 -2.74 -2.65 11.34
C MET A 165 -3.63 -3.17 10.22
N GLN A 166 -3.22 -4.21 9.47
CA GLN A 166 -3.99 -4.76 8.35
C GLN A 166 -5.44 -5.09 8.72
N SER A 167 -5.68 -5.60 9.92
CA SER A 167 -6.99 -6.04 10.42
C SER A 167 -7.66 -5.03 11.36
N GLN A 168 -7.05 -3.88 11.62
CA GLN A 168 -7.65 -2.86 12.49
C GLN A 168 -8.55 -1.92 11.69
N ASP A 169 -9.72 -1.63 12.23
CA ASP A 169 -10.68 -0.68 11.67
C ASP A 169 -10.16 0.76 11.82
N ARG A 170 -9.28 1.16 10.90
CA ARG A 170 -8.64 2.48 10.87
C ARG A 170 -9.03 3.30 9.63
N MET A 171 -9.70 2.68 8.67
CA MET A 171 -10.15 3.31 7.44
C MET A 171 -11.64 3.68 7.54
N LEU A 172 -12.11 4.55 6.64
CA LEU A 172 -13.52 4.96 6.53
C LEU A 172 -14.15 5.39 7.87
N ASN A 173 -13.49 6.30 8.60
CA ASN A 173 -13.95 6.75 9.92
C ASN A 173 -14.08 5.60 10.94
N LEU A 174 -13.07 4.73 10.99
CA LEU A 174 -12.96 3.60 11.92
C LEU A 174 -14.01 2.50 11.70
N SER A 175 -14.51 2.34 10.48
CA SER A 175 -15.53 1.33 10.16
C SER A 175 -15.05 0.23 9.22
N ALA A 176 -13.80 0.30 8.76
CA ALA A 176 -13.24 -0.71 7.86
C ALA A 176 -11.74 -0.88 8.09
N SER A 177 -11.29 -2.11 7.89
CA SER A 177 -9.87 -2.46 7.89
C SER A 177 -9.17 -2.10 6.59
N TYR A 178 -7.85 -2.07 6.60
CA TYR A 178 -7.07 -1.86 5.37
C TYR A 178 -7.31 -2.97 4.34
N SER A 179 -7.48 -4.23 4.77
CA SER A 179 -7.77 -5.32 3.83
C SER A 179 -9.13 -5.17 3.17
N GLU A 180 -10.15 -4.72 3.89
CA GLU A 180 -11.49 -4.51 3.34
C GLU A 180 -11.50 -3.39 2.31
N VAL A 181 -10.89 -2.25 2.61
CA VAL A 181 -10.79 -1.13 1.65
C VAL A 181 -9.99 -1.54 0.43
N TYR A 182 -8.90 -2.29 0.60
CA TYR A 182 -8.13 -2.83 -0.52
C TYR A 182 -8.97 -3.78 -1.38
N SER A 183 -9.72 -4.71 -0.77
CA SER A 183 -10.63 -5.61 -1.51
C SER A 183 -11.71 -4.84 -2.26
N GLN A 184 -12.29 -3.79 -1.66
CA GLN A 184 -13.26 -2.92 -2.33
C GLN A 184 -12.66 -2.19 -3.53
N LEU A 185 -11.43 -1.67 -3.39
CA LEU A 185 -10.72 -1.02 -4.49
C LEU A 185 -10.48 -1.98 -5.66
N VAL A 186 -9.96 -3.18 -5.37
CA VAL A 186 -9.71 -4.22 -6.38
C VAL A 186 -11.02 -4.65 -7.06
N ALA A 187 -12.09 -4.82 -6.28
CA ALA A 187 -13.41 -5.14 -6.83
C ALA A 187 -13.94 -4.02 -7.73
N GLY A 188 -13.76 -2.76 -7.35
CA GLY A 188 -14.15 -1.59 -8.13
C GLY A 188 -13.39 -1.49 -9.46
N VAL A 189 -12.07 -1.69 -9.44
CA VAL A 189 -11.25 -1.75 -10.66
C VAL A 189 -11.71 -2.90 -11.55
N GLY A 190 -11.90 -4.10 -10.99
CA GLY A 190 -12.38 -5.27 -11.74
C GLY A 190 -13.76 -5.06 -12.37
N ALA A 191 -14.68 -4.41 -11.66
CA ALA A 191 -15.99 -4.05 -12.21
C ALA A 191 -15.88 -3.03 -13.35
N SER A 192 -15.07 -1.98 -13.18
CA SER A 192 -14.83 -0.97 -14.22
C SER A 192 -14.16 -1.57 -15.46
N THR A 193 -13.22 -2.50 -15.29
CA THR A 193 -12.58 -3.21 -16.41
C THR A 193 -13.60 -4.03 -17.19
N ARG A 194 -14.43 -4.83 -16.51
CA ARG A 194 -15.48 -5.61 -17.19
C ARG A 194 -16.49 -4.71 -17.92
N GLN A 195 -16.85 -3.56 -17.33
CA GLN A 195 -17.72 -2.57 -17.98
C GLN A 195 -17.08 -2.04 -19.28
N ALA A 196 -15.77 -1.74 -19.26
CA ALA A 196 -15.03 -1.27 -20.42
C ALA A 196 -14.90 -2.35 -21.50
N GLU A 197 -14.64 -3.61 -21.13
CA GLU A 197 -14.57 -4.75 -22.05
C GLU A 197 -15.93 -5.01 -22.73
N ALA A 198 -17.03 -4.99 -21.98
CA ALA A 198 -18.37 -5.12 -22.55
C ALA A 198 -18.71 -3.97 -23.51
N SER A 199 -18.29 -2.75 -23.17
CA SER A 199 -18.46 -1.58 -24.03
C SER A 199 -17.62 -1.69 -25.30
N LEU A 200 -16.39 -2.19 -25.20
CA LEU A 200 -15.51 -2.45 -26.34
C LEU A 200 -16.12 -3.49 -27.29
N ALA A 201 -16.56 -4.64 -26.76
CA ALA A 201 -17.18 -5.70 -27.56
C ALA A 201 -18.45 -5.20 -28.29
N ALA A 202 -19.25 -4.36 -27.64
CA ALA A 202 -20.41 -3.73 -28.29
C ALA A 202 -19.99 -2.77 -29.42
N GLN A 203 -18.94 -1.97 -29.21
CA GLN A 203 -18.42 -1.07 -30.25
C GLN A 203 -17.78 -1.81 -31.41
N GLU A 204 -17.07 -2.91 -31.16
CA GLU A 204 -16.53 -3.78 -32.20
C GLU A 204 -17.65 -4.41 -33.05
N GLY A 205 -18.73 -4.88 -32.42
CA GLY A 205 -19.90 -5.37 -33.14
C GLY A 205 -20.58 -4.31 -34.00
N LEU A 206 -20.69 -3.07 -33.49
CA LEU A 206 -21.21 -1.94 -34.27
C LEU A 206 -20.28 -1.57 -35.43
N LEU A 207 -18.98 -1.56 -35.20
CA LEU A 207 -17.98 -1.29 -36.24
C LEU A 207 -18.08 -2.33 -37.37
N GLU A 208 -18.18 -3.61 -37.02
CA GLU A 208 -18.30 -4.69 -38.00
C GLU A 208 -19.59 -4.56 -38.82
N ARG A 209 -20.72 -4.27 -38.16
CA ARG A 209 -21.99 -4.03 -38.86
C ARG A 209 -21.93 -2.84 -39.80
N ASN A 210 -21.28 -1.75 -39.37
CA ASN A 210 -21.11 -0.56 -40.21
C ASN A 210 -20.20 -0.84 -41.42
N ARG A 211 -19.12 -1.63 -41.25
CA ARG A 211 -18.27 -2.07 -42.36
C ARG A 211 -19.05 -2.93 -43.36
N ALA A 212 -19.80 -3.93 -42.88
CA ALA A 212 -20.62 -4.76 -43.74
C ALA A 212 -21.66 -3.94 -44.53
N SER A 213 -22.32 -2.97 -43.87
CA SER A 213 -23.27 -2.06 -44.54
C SER A 213 -22.57 -1.15 -45.57
N GLN A 214 -21.35 -0.70 -45.29
CA GLN A 214 -20.55 0.06 -46.23
C GLN A 214 -20.16 -0.78 -47.46
N GLU A 215 -19.76 -2.04 -47.26
CA GLU A 215 -19.45 -2.99 -48.32
C GLU A 215 -20.68 -3.39 -49.14
N GLU A 216 -21.88 -3.43 -48.55
CA GLU A 216 -23.12 -3.69 -49.30
C GLU A 216 -23.44 -2.56 -50.28
N VAL A 217 -23.22 -1.30 -49.89
CA VAL A 217 -23.56 -0.13 -50.72
C VAL A 217 -22.43 0.25 -51.68
N SER A 218 -21.18 0.18 -51.21
CA SER A 218 -20.00 0.68 -51.93
C SER A 218 -19.00 -0.42 -52.29
N GLY A 219 -19.30 -1.68 -51.95
CA GLY A 219 -18.45 -2.81 -52.31
C GLY A 219 -18.60 -3.16 -53.79
N VAL A 220 -17.49 -3.60 -54.37
CA VAL A 220 -17.43 -4.08 -55.74
C VAL A 220 -17.54 -5.60 -55.71
N ASN A 221 -18.58 -6.14 -56.34
CA ASN A 221 -18.69 -7.58 -56.52
C ASN A 221 -17.82 -8.01 -57.71
N LEU A 222 -16.67 -8.63 -57.42
CA LEU A 222 -15.70 -9.03 -58.44
C LEU A 222 -16.27 -10.04 -59.45
N ASP A 223 -17.23 -10.87 -59.04
CA ASP A 223 -17.87 -11.82 -59.95
C ASP A 223 -18.84 -11.13 -60.91
N GLU A 224 -19.56 -10.11 -60.43
CA GLU A 224 -20.44 -9.29 -61.27
C GLU A 224 -19.64 -8.41 -62.23
N GLU A 225 -18.55 -7.80 -61.76
CA GLU A 225 -17.65 -7.03 -62.60
C GLU A 225 -16.90 -7.92 -63.61
N ALA A 226 -16.53 -9.15 -63.24
CA ALA A 226 -15.95 -10.12 -64.17
C ALA A 226 -16.96 -10.55 -65.25
N ALA A 227 -18.21 -10.79 -64.87
CA ALA A 227 -19.28 -11.10 -65.83
C ALA A 227 -19.54 -9.93 -66.79
N LYS A 228 -19.60 -8.69 -66.29
CA LYS A 228 -19.69 -7.47 -67.12
C LYS A 228 -18.48 -7.34 -68.04
N LEU A 229 -17.27 -7.64 -67.55
CA LEU A 229 -16.04 -7.58 -68.33
C LEU A 229 -16.07 -8.61 -69.47
N VAL A 230 -16.48 -9.86 -69.21
CA VAL A 230 -16.66 -10.89 -70.24
C VAL A 230 -17.73 -10.47 -71.26
N GLN A 231 -18.84 -9.89 -70.80
CA GLN A 231 -19.89 -9.37 -71.68
C GLN A 231 -19.35 -8.25 -72.58
N PHE A 232 -18.58 -7.29 -72.05
CA PHE A 232 -17.97 -6.22 -72.83
C PHE A 232 -16.93 -6.75 -73.83
N GLN A 233 -16.15 -7.77 -73.45
CA GLN A 233 -15.23 -8.44 -74.38
C GLN A 233 -15.97 -9.11 -75.54
N GLN A 234 -17.06 -9.83 -75.25
CA GLN A 234 -17.89 -10.47 -76.29
C GLN A 234 -18.56 -9.42 -77.19
N ALA A 235 -19.11 -8.35 -76.62
CA ALA A 235 -19.71 -7.26 -77.38
C ALA A 235 -18.68 -6.55 -78.29
N TYR A 236 -17.44 -6.38 -77.81
CA TYR A 236 -16.34 -5.82 -78.59
C TYR A 236 -15.94 -6.73 -79.76
N GLN A 237 -15.80 -8.04 -79.51
CA GLN A 237 -15.51 -9.02 -80.56
C GLN A 237 -16.64 -9.08 -81.61
N ALA A 238 -17.89 -9.09 -81.18
CA ALA A 238 -19.05 -9.04 -82.07
C ALA A 238 -19.08 -7.76 -82.91
N SER A 239 -18.77 -6.61 -82.32
CA SER A 239 -18.66 -5.33 -83.03
C SER A 239 -17.52 -5.35 -84.06
N ALA A 240 -16.37 -5.95 -83.71
CA ALA A 240 -15.25 -6.11 -84.64
C ALA A 240 -15.60 -7.03 -85.82
N GLU A 241 -16.32 -8.13 -85.58
CA GLU A 241 -16.82 -8.99 -86.66
C GLU A 241 -17.86 -8.28 -87.53
N MET A 242 -18.78 -7.48 -86.95
CA MET A 242 -19.69 -6.65 -87.75
C MET A 242 -18.94 -5.67 -88.65
N ILE A 243 -17.87 -5.05 -88.17
CA ILE A 243 -17.01 -4.17 -88.99
C ILE A 243 -16.33 -4.96 -90.12
N LYS A 244 -15.81 -6.17 -89.85
CA LYS A 244 -15.23 -7.02 -90.89
C LYS A 244 -16.25 -7.40 -91.96
N VAL A 245 -17.47 -7.77 -91.56
CA VAL A 245 -18.55 -8.08 -92.49
C VAL A 245 -18.94 -6.83 -93.28
N ALA A 246 -19.05 -5.66 -92.65
CA ALA A 246 -19.32 -4.41 -93.34
C ALA A 246 -18.23 -4.05 -94.36
N ASN A 247 -16.95 -4.21 -94.01
CA ASN A 247 -15.82 -4.01 -94.93
C ASN A 247 -15.86 -5.02 -96.09
N SER A 248 -16.15 -6.29 -95.82
CA SER A 248 -16.30 -7.33 -96.85
C SER A 248 -17.46 -7.03 -97.81
N LEU A 249 -18.60 -6.57 -97.29
CA LEU A 249 -19.72 -6.11 -98.11
C LEU A 249 -19.33 -4.88 -98.94
N PHE A 250 -18.61 -3.93 -98.35
CA PHE A 250 -18.13 -2.74 -99.05
C PHE A 250 -17.17 -3.08 -100.20
N ASP A 251 -16.19 -3.95 -99.95
CA ASP A 251 -15.26 -4.44 -100.98
C ASP A 251 -15.98 -5.23 -102.07
N THR A 252 -16.99 -6.04 -101.72
CA THR A 252 -17.81 -6.79 -102.68
C THR A 252 -18.60 -5.86 -103.58
N LEU A 253 -19.23 -4.82 -103.02
CA LEU A 253 -19.93 -3.79 -103.79
C LEU A 253 -18.98 -3.01 -104.71
N LEU A 254 -17.79 -2.66 -104.22
CA LEU A 254 -16.78 -1.94 -105.02
C LEU A 254 -16.24 -2.81 -106.17
N SER A 255 -16.06 -4.11 -105.94
CA SER A 255 -15.64 -5.07 -106.96
C SER A 255 -16.72 -5.33 -108.02
N ALA A 256 -17.99 -5.36 -107.63
CA ALA A 256 -19.11 -5.59 -108.55
C ALA A 256 -19.44 -4.39 -109.47
N VAL A 257 -19.01 -3.17 -109.12
CA VAL A 257 -19.22 -1.94 -109.91
C VAL A 257 -18.03 -1.65 -110.84
N ARG A 258 -17.00 -2.50 -110.84
CA ARG A 258 -15.79 -2.35 -111.65
C ARG A 258 -15.87 -3.08 -112.99
#